data_AF-A0AAD6TUZ3-F1
#
_entry.id   AF-A0AAD6TUZ3-F1
#
_cell.length_a   1.000
_cell.length_b   1.000
_cell.length_c   1.000
_cell.angle_alpha   90.00
_cell.angle_beta   90.00
_cell.angle_gamma   90.00
#
_symmetry.space_group_name_H-M   'P 1'
#
loop_
_entity.id
_entity.type
_entity.pdbx_description
1 polymer ?
#
loop_
_entity_poly.entity_id
_entity_poly.type
_entity_poly.pdbx_seq_one_letter_code
_entity_poly.pdbx_strand_id
1 'polypeptide(L)'
;MSRLRKPSQSPQKPISNTLSHALAGPVRPLLEVNPPPALSYKPVLQPRTGAEQYWAARALTAETLLAARVEHQRELRSLSFEAECKRARELEARHAKLERLVVVLVGALMLLFLVLLNITHAGPTARGHKLPAHFTIPILSPFTSVVEHETSVIGSKTLAIFALVLAGLAYFMFRHWLARSRQ
;
A
#
# COMPACT_ATOMS: atom_id res chain seq x y z
N MET A 1 31.30 -22.34 -40.84
CA MET A 1 30.95 -21.19 -39.97
C MET A 1 30.98 -21.62 -38.51
N SER A 2 32.16 -21.52 -37.89
CA SER A 2 32.48 -22.00 -36.54
C SER A 2 32.26 -20.88 -35.52
N ARG A 3 31.26 -21.00 -34.65
CA ARG A 3 30.98 -20.05 -33.57
C ARG A 3 31.97 -20.30 -32.42
N LEU A 4 32.94 -19.40 -32.26
CA LEU A 4 33.82 -19.35 -31.09
C LEU A 4 33.01 -19.08 -29.81
N ARG A 5 33.06 -20.02 -28.86
CA ARG A 5 32.55 -19.87 -27.50
C ARG A 5 33.49 -18.95 -26.71
N LYS A 6 32.95 -17.83 -26.22
CA LYS A 6 33.63 -16.95 -25.24
C LYS A 6 33.80 -17.70 -23.91
N PRO A 7 34.97 -17.64 -23.26
CA PRO A 7 35.16 -18.21 -21.94
C PRO A 7 34.36 -17.42 -20.89
N SER A 8 33.66 -18.17 -20.04
CA SER A 8 32.94 -17.69 -18.86
C SER A 8 33.93 -17.01 -17.91
N GLN A 9 33.89 -15.68 -17.82
CA GLN A 9 34.54 -14.94 -16.74
C GLN A 9 33.93 -15.40 -15.41
N SER A 10 34.76 -15.96 -14.54
CA SER A 10 34.39 -16.23 -13.16
C SER A 10 34.07 -14.90 -12.45
N PRO A 11 33.05 -14.88 -11.58
CA PRO A 11 32.72 -13.68 -10.82
C PRO A 11 33.88 -13.35 -9.88
N GLN A 12 34.62 -12.28 -10.22
CA GLN A 12 35.57 -11.67 -9.29
C GLN A 12 34.77 -11.23 -8.06
N LYS A 13 35.04 -11.86 -6.91
CA LYS A 13 34.53 -11.39 -5.63
C LYS A 13 35.04 -9.96 -5.44
N PRO A 14 34.17 -8.94 -5.34
CA PRO A 14 34.61 -7.59 -5.06
C PRO A 14 35.32 -7.60 -3.71
N ILE A 15 36.61 -7.27 -3.72
CA ILE A 15 37.37 -7.01 -2.50
C ILE A 15 36.70 -5.79 -1.87
N SER A 16 36.11 -5.99 -0.70
CA SER A 16 35.36 -4.96 0.02
C SER A 16 36.29 -3.84 0.46
N ASN A 17 36.21 -2.69 -0.20
CA ASN A 17 36.95 -1.45 0.08
C ASN A 17 36.60 -0.80 1.43
N THR A 18 35.75 -1.42 2.25
CA THR A 18 35.38 -0.92 3.58
C THR A 18 36.55 -0.96 4.57
N LEU A 19 37.52 -1.87 4.40
CA LEU A 19 38.65 -1.99 5.31
C LEU A 19 39.70 -0.87 5.11
N SER A 20 39.86 -0.37 3.87
CA SER A 20 40.81 0.72 3.58
C SER A 20 40.33 2.08 4.11
N HIS A 21 39.02 2.31 4.18
CA HIS A 21 38.48 3.54 4.78
C HIS A 21 38.54 3.57 6.30
N ALA A 22 38.45 2.42 6.98
CA ALA A 22 38.58 2.35 8.43
C ALA A 22 40.02 2.66 8.92
N LEU A 23 41.03 2.37 8.09
CA LEU A 23 42.44 2.65 8.38
C LEU A 23 42.87 4.09 8.02
N ALA A 24 42.10 4.80 7.20
CA ALA A 24 42.41 6.16 6.73
C ALA A 24 41.67 7.27 7.51
N GLY A 25 41.16 6.96 8.71
CA GLY A 25 40.49 7.93 9.56
C GLY A 25 41.43 9.08 9.99
N PRO A 26 41.00 10.35 9.90
CA PRO A 26 41.82 11.48 10.30
C PRO A 26 42.15 11.40 11.79
N VAL A 27 43.43 11.47 12.13
CA VAL A 27 43.94 11.65 13.48
C VAL A 27 43.33 12.95 14.03
N ARG A 28 42.23 12.83 14.79
CA ARG A 28 41.64 13.99 15.47
C ARG A 28 42.66 14.47 16.51
N PRO A 29 43.08 15.75 16.48
CA PRO A 29 43.82 16.33 17.59
C PRO A 29 42.96 16.17 18.84
N LEU A 30 43.53 15.53 19.86
CA LEU A 30 42.91 15.30 21.16
C LEU A 30 42.53 16.67 21.74
N LEU A 31 41.27 17.03 21.57
CA LEU A 31 40.64 18.09 22.36
C LEU A 31 40.80 17.69 23.83
N GLU A 32 41.40 18.58 24.59
CA GLU A 32 41.67 18.47 26.03
C GLU A 32 40.33 18.41 26.78
N VAL A 33 39.72 17.22 26.79
CA VAL A 33 38.50 16.92 27.52
C VAL A 33 38.88 16.77 28.98
N ASN A 34 38.40 17.71 29.78
CA ASN A 34 38.41 17.70 31.23
C ASN A 34 38.13 16.26 31.75
N PRO A 35 39.02 15.66 32.57
CA PRO A 35 38.91 14.24 32.90
C PRO A 35 37.58 13.99 33.60
N PRO A 36 36.74 13.08 33.08
CA PRO A 36 35.56 12.65 33.82
C PRO A 36 36.01 12.05 35.17
N PRO A 37 35.17 12.14 36.21
CA PRO A 37 35.48 11.61 37.53
C PRO A 37 35.94 10.16 37.38
N ALA A 38 37.04 9.81 38.07
CA ALA A 38 37.77 8.56 37.94
C ALA A 38 36.86 7.33 38.07
N LEU A 39 36.23 6.93 36.96
CA LEU A 39 35.57 5.66 36.83
C LEU A 39 36.69 4.63 36.86
N SER A 40 36.75 3.87 37.96
CA SER A 40 37.65 2.74 38.18
C SER A 40 37.81 1.93 36.89
N TYR A 41 38.87 2.23 36.15
CA TYR A 41 39.15 1.62 34.86
C TYR A 41 39.55 0.18 35.14
N LYS A 42 38.60 -0.75 35.00
CA LYS A 42 38.94 -2.17 35.09
C LYS A 42 39.99 -2.43 34.02
N PRO A 43 41.20 -2.89 34.38
CA PRO A 43 42.23 -3.15 33.40
C PRO A 43 41.66 -4.15 32.40
N VAL A 44 41.71 -3.80 31.13
CA VAL A 44 41.31 -4.67 30.03
C VAL A 44 42.18 -5.91 30.15
N LEU A 45 41.58 -7.02 30.59
CA LEU A 45 42.26 -8.30 30.74
C LEU A 45 42.72 -8.72 29.35
N GLN A 46 44.03 -8.62 29.10
CA GLN A 46 44.61 -9.09 27.85
C GLN A 46 44.63 -10.61 27.86
N PRO A 47 44.19 -11.28 26.78
CA PRO A 47 44.24 -12.73 26.68
C PRO A 47 45.70 -13.18 26.68
N ARG A 48 46.10 -13.89 27.75
CA ARG A 48 47.50 -14.31 27.98
C ARG A 48 47.78 -15.68 27.39
N THR A 49 46.77 -16.54 27.29
CA THR A 49 46.93 -17.89 26.75
C THR A 49 46.49 -17.96 25.29
N GLY A 50 47.08 -18.88 24.51
CA GLY A 50 46.70 -19.07 23.10
C GLY A 50 45.23 -19.47 22.93
N ALA A 51 44.66 -20.19 23.90
CA ALA A 51 43.23 -20.52 23.92
C ALA A 51 42.36 -19.26 24.10
N GLU A 52 42.72 -18.37 25.02
CA GLU A 52 42.01 -17.09 25.21
C GLU A 52 42.09 -16.22 23.95
N GLN A 53 43.25 -16.17 23.29
CA GLN A 53 43.42 -15.42 22.04
C GLN A 53 42.55 -15.98 20.90
N TYR A 54 42.46 -17.31 20.78
CA TYR A 54 41.59 -17.96 19.81
C TYR A 54 40.11 -17.62 20.04
N TRP A 55 39.64 -17.73 21.28
CA TRP A 55 38.25 -17.40 21.62
C TRP A 55 37.95 -15.92 21.45
N ALA A 56 38.89 -15.04 21.82
CA ALA A 56 38.76 -13.60 21.61
C ALA A 56 38.65 -13.25 20.12
N ALA A 57 39.52 -13.81 19.27
CA ALA A 57 39.44 -13.62 17.82
C ALA A 57 38.12 -14.16 17.24
N ARG A 58 37.65 -15.31 17.73
CA ARG A 58 36.37 -15.89 17.32
C ARG A 58 35.17 -15.05 17.76
N ALA A 59 35.22 -14.49 18.97
CA ALA A 59 34.18 -13.58 19.46
C ALA A 59 34.14 -12.30 18.63
N LEU A 60 35.30 -11.68 18.37
CA LEU A 60 35.40 -10.47 17.56
C LEU A 60 34.92 -10.70 16.11
N THR A 61 35.26 -11.84 15.51
CA THR A 61 34.74 -12.20 14.17
C THR A 61 33.23 -12.42 14.19
N ALA A 62 32.68 -13.03 15.24
CA ALA A 62 31.24 -13.17 15.39
C ALA A 62 30.54 -11.80 15.56
N GLU A 63 31.09 -10.91 16.38
CA GLU A 63 30.57 -9.56 16.59
C GLU A 63 30.58 -8.73 15.31
N THR A 64 31.69 -8.76 14.56
CA THR A 64 31.79 -8.03 13.28
C THR A 64 30.81 -8.58 12.23
N LEU A 65 30.63 -9.90 12.15
CA LEU A 65 29.63 -10.52 11.26
C LEU A 65 28.19 -10.19 11.68
N LEU A 66 27.92 -10.17 12.98
CA LEU A 66 26.59 -9.80 13.50
C LEU A 66 26.30 -8.34 13.21
N ALA A 67 27.26 -7.44 13.45
CA ALA A 67 27.14 -6.01 13.15
C ALA A 67 26.80 -5.78 11.67
N ALA A 68 27.54 -6.44 10.77
CA ALA A 68 27.28 -6.35 9.33
C ALA A 68 25.87 -6.86 8.95
N ARG A 69 25.39 -7.95 9.58
CA ARG A 69 24.02 -8.46 9.35
C ARG A 69 22.95 -7.49 9.85
N VAL A 70 23.15 -6.91 11.02
CA VAL A 70 22.19 -5.95 11.62
C VAL A 70 22.10 -4.69 10.76
N GLU A 71 23.24 -4.17 10.30
CA GLU A 71 23.30 -3.03 9.39
C GLU A 71 22.57 -3.33 8.08
N HIS A 72 22.86 -4.47 7.45
CA HIS A 72 22.17 -4.87 6.23
C HIS A 72 20.65 -5.05 6.42
N GLN A 73 20.21 -5.65 7.53
CA GLN A 73 18.78 -5.78 7.83
C GLN A 73 18.12 -4.41 8.01
N ARG A 74 18.83 -3.46 8.62
CA ARG A 74 18.34 -2.08 8.77
C ARG A 74 18.18 -1.40 7.42
N GLU A 75 19.13 -1.56 6.51
CA GLU A 75 19.04 -1.05 5.14
C GLU A 75 17.85 -1.65 4.40
N LEU A 76 17.68 -2.98 4.43
CA LEU A 76 16.54 -3.65 3.78
C LEU A 76 15.20 -3.15 4.33
N ARG A 77 15.09 -2.97 5.65
CA ARG A 77 13.88 -2.41 6.27
C ARG A 77 13.61 -0.99 5.78
N SER A 78 14.64 -0.13 5.71
CA SER A 78 14.47 1.23 5.20
C SER A 78 14.00 1.26 3.74
N LEU A 79 14.57 0.42 2.88
CA LEU A 79 14.16 0.31 1.48
C LEU A 79 12.73 -0.22 1.34
N SER A 80 12.35 -1.22 2.14
CA SER A 80 10.97 -1.74 2.14
C SER A 80 9.95 -0.67 2.55
N PHE A 81 10.27 0.12 3.58
CA PHE A 81 9.41 1.18 4.06
C PHE A 81 9.22 2.29 3.02
N GLU A 82 10.28 2.70 2.34
CA GLU A 82 10.21 3.68 1.25
C GLU A 82 9.34 3.19 0.08
N ALA A 83 9.48 1.92 -0.29
CA ALA A 83 8.67 1.31 -1.35
C ALA A 83 7.19 1.23 -0.96
N GLU A 84 6.88 0.86 0.28
CA GLU A 84 5.52 0.83 0.81
C GLU A 84 4.90 2.23 0.85
N CYS A 85 5.64 3.23 1.34
CA CYS A 85 5.20 4.63 1.33
C CYS A 85 4.91 5.14 -0.08
N LYS A 86 5.74 4.76 -1.08
CA LYS A 86 5.50 5.12 -2.49
C LYS A 86 4.22 4.46 -3.01
N ARG A 87 4.01 3.17 -2.73
CA ARG A 87 2.79 2.45 -3.12
C ARG A 87 1.55 3.07 -2.47
N ALA A 88 1.62 3.42 -1.19
CA ALA A 88 0.51 4.06 -0.47
C ALA A 88 0.12 5.39 -1.14
N ARG A 89 1.09 6.25 -1.47
CA ARG A 89 0.84 7.51 -2.20
C ARG A 89 0.25 7.29 -3.58
N GLU A 90 0.70 6.28 -4.32
CA GLU A 90 0.14 5.94 -5.63
C GLU A 90 -1.31 5.46 -5.52
N LEU A 91 -1.64 4.69 -4.50
CA LEU A 91 -3.02 4.27 -4.22
C LEU A 91 -3.91 5.46 -3.86
N GLU A 92 -3.46 6.34 -2.95
CA GLU A 92 -4.19 7.56 -2.59
C GLU A 92 -4.48 8.44 -3.82
N ALA A 93 -3.48 8.63 -4.69
CA ALA A 93 -3.64 9.40 -5.92
C ALA A 93 -4.64 8.76 -6.90
N ARG A 94 -4.73 7.42 -6.96
CA ARG A 94 -5.73 6.70 -7.75
C ARG A 94 -7.12 6.84 -7.13
N HIS A 95 -7.25 6.73 -5.82
CA HIS A 95 -8.51 6.91 -5.11
C HIS A 95 -9.09 8.31 -5.32
N ALA A 96 -8.27 9.35 -5.25
CA ALA A 96 -8.73 10.73 -5.52
C ALA A 96 -9.28 10.91 -6.95
N LYS A 97 -8.71 10.22 -7.94
CA LYS A 97 -9.22 10.24 -9.32
C LYS A 97 -10.54 9.50 -9.46
N LEU A 98 -10.65 8.33 -8.82
CA LEU A 98 -11.89 7.54 -8.80
C LEU A 98 -13.02 8.29 -8.10
N GLU A 99 -12.74 8.96 -6.99
CA GLU A 99 -13.72 9.78 -6.27
C GLU A 99 -14.29 10.88 -7.16
N ARG A 100 -13.44 11.63 -7.87
CA ARG A 100 -13.90 12.64 -8.84
C ARG A 100 -14.77 12.05 -9.94
N LEU A 101 -14.37 10.90 -10.50
CA LEU A 101 -15.16 10.20 -11.51
C LEU A 101 -16.54 9.78 -10.98
N VAL A 102 -16.59 9.27 -9.74
CA VAL A 102 -17.84 8.88 -9.07
C VAL A 102 -18.75 10.09 -8.87
N VAL A 103 -18.21 11.21 -8.41
CA VAL A 103 -18.98 12.46 -8.22
C VAL A 103 -19.55 12.95 -9.55
N VAL A 104 -18.75 12.97 -10.62
CA VAL A 104 -19.22 13.35 -11.98
C VAL A 104 -20.31 12.41 -12.47
N LEU A 105 -20.12 11.09 -12.29
CA LEU A 105 -21.09 10.08 -12.71
C LEU A 105 -22.42 10.22 -11.97
N VAL A 106 -22.39 10.40 -10.65
CA VAL A 106 -23.59 10.62 -9.83
C VAL A 106 -24.30 11.91 -10.26
N GLY A 107 -23.56 12.99 -10.53
CA GLY A 107 -24.12 14.23 -11.06
C GLY A 107 -24.79 14.05 -12.42
N ALA A 108 -24.17 13.30 -13.32
CA ALA A 108 -24.72 12.99 -14.65
C ALA A 108 -26.00 12.15 -14.55
N LEU A 109 -26.05 11.15 -13.66
CA LEU A 109 -27.24 10.34 -13.41
C LEU A 109 -28.39 11.17 -12.83
N MET A 110 -28.10 12.07 -11.89
CA MET A 110 -29.10 12.98 -11.33
C MET A 110 -29.67 13.93 -12.40
N LEU A 111 -28.81 14.47 -13.27
CA LEU A 111 -29.25 15.32 -14.39
C LEU A 111 -30.10 14.55 -15.41
N LEU A 112 -29.67 13.33 -15.77
CA LEU A 112 -30.44 12.45 -16.65
C LEU A 112 -31.82 12.14 -16.04
N PHE A 113 -31.88 11.87 -14.74
CA PHE A 113 -33.12 11.63 -14.02
C PHE A 113 -34.05 12.85 -14.05
N LEU A 114 -33.53 14.06 -13.81
CA LEU A 114 -34.31 15.30 -13.93
C LEU A 114 -34.83 15.55 -15.35
N VAL A 115 -34.03 15.27 -16.37
CA VAL A 115 -34.45 15.36 -17.78
C VAL A 115 -35.56 14.36 -18.07
N LEU A 116 -35.43 13.11 -17.62
CA LEU A 116 -36.48 12.09 -17.76
C LEU A 116 -37.77 12.53 -17.07
N LEU A 117 -37.69 13.06 -15.86
CA LEU A 117 -38.85 13.62 -15.17
C LEU A 117 -39.51 14.73 -15.99
N ASN A 118 -38.74 15.71 -16.49
CA ASN A 118 -39.28 16.78 -17.33
C ASN A 118 -39.95 16.27 -18.61
N ILE A 119 -39.34 15.29 -19.31
CA ILE A 119 -39.92 14.68 -20.51
C ILE A 119 -41.22 13.93 -20.17
N THR A 120 -41.25 13.19 -19.05
CA THR A 120 -42.47 12.51 -18.60
C THR A 120 -43.58 13.48 -18.17
N HIS A 121 -43.21 14.66 -17.65
CA HIS A 121 -44.15 15.75 -17.32
C HIS A 121 -44.72 16.44 -18.55
N ALA A 122 -44.01 16.46 -19.69
CA ALA A 122 -44.48 17.05 -20.95
C ALA A 122 -45.55 16.21 -21.67
N GLY A 123 -45.96 15.07 -21.10
CA GLY A 123 -47.14 14.31 -21.51
C GLY A 123 -46.91 13.36 -22.68
N PRO A 124 -46.69 12.06 -22.41
CA PRO A 124 -46.94 11.02 -23.38
C PRO A 124 -48.38 10.50 -23.22
N THR A 125 -49.19 10.70 -24.26
CA THR A 125 -50.42 9.94 -24.51
C THR A 125 -50.13 8.46 -24.38
N ALA A 126 -50.79 7.81 -23.42
CA ALA A 126 -50.58 6.42 -23.08
C ALA A 126 -50.90 5.49 -24.27
N ARG A 127 -49.87 4.81 -24.80
CA ARG A 127 -50.06 3.53 -25.49
C ARG A 127 -49.28 2.46 -24.75
N GLY A 128 -50.02 1.66 -23.98
CA GLY A 128 -49.50 0.57 -23.17
C GLY A 128 -48.96 -0.55 -24.04
N HIS A 129 -47.64 -0.71 -24.06
CA HIS A 129 -47.01 -1.92 -24.50
C HIS A 129 -46.69 -2.78 -23.28
N LYS A 130 -47.57 -3.77 -23.05
CA LYS A 130 -47.32 -4.86 -22.10
C LYS A 130 -46.22 -5.74 -22.69
N LEU A 131 -45.03 -5.72 -22.13
CA LEU A 131 -44.01 -6.73 -22.43
C LEU A 131 -44.07 -7.84 -21.37
N PRO A 132 -44.18 -9.12 -21.78
CA PRO A 132 -44.19 -10.25 -20.86
C PRO A 132 -42.76 -10.50 -20.34
N ALA A 133 -42.48 -10.06 -19.12
CA ALA A 133 -41.22 -10.33 -18.43
C ALA A 133 -41.27 -11.72 -17.79
N HIS A 134 -40.78 -12.74 -18.50
CA HIS A 134 -40.42 -14.01 -17.88
C HIS A 134 -39.06 -13.85 -17.18
N PHE A 135 -39.09 -13.75 -15.86
CA PHE A 135 -37.92 -13.88 -15.00
C PHE A 135 -37.53 -15.37 -14.92
N THR A 136 -36.62 -15.80 -15.78
CA THR A 136 -35.77 -16.95 -15.48
C THR A 136 -34.66 -16.45 -14.57
N ILE A 137 -34.72 -16.84 -13.30
CA ILE A 137 -33.60 -16.72 -12.38
C ILE A 137 -32.59 -17.77 -12.86
N PRO A 138 -31.46 -17.39 -13.51
CA PRO A 138 -30.40 -18.36 -13.68
C PRO A 138 -29.96 -18.72 -12.27
N ILE A 139 -30.10 -20.00 -11.92
CA ILE A 139 -29.57 -20.59 -10.71
C ILE A 139 -28.08 -20.29 -10.75
N LEU A 140 -27.68 -19.21 -10.06
CA LEU A 140 -26.30 -18.93 -9.78
C LEU A 140 -25.82 -20.14 -8.97
N SER A 141 -25.03 -20.92 -9.67
CA SER A 141 -24.20 -22.00 -9.19
C SER A 141 -23.73 -21.76 -7.75
N PRO A 142 -23.72 -22.80 -6.88
CA PRO A 142 -23.32 -22.70 -5.47
C PRO A 142 -21.83 -22.32 -5.24
N PHE A 143 -21.12 -21.83 -6.25
CA PHE A 143 -19.74 -21.37 -6.17
C PHE A 143 -19.59 -19.84 -6.17
N THR A 144 -20.67 -19.06 -6.14
CA THR A 144 -20.59 -17.59 -5.98
C THR A 144 -20.48 -17.13 -4.51
N SER A 145 -20.44 -18.06 -3.56
CA SER A 145 -20.31 -17.81 -2.12
C SER A 145 -18.91 -18.11 -1.57
N VAL A 146 -17.87 -17.73 -2.31
CA VAL A 146 -16.50 -17.63 -1.75
C VAL A 146 -15.84 -16.35 -2.27
N VAL A 147 -16.50 -15.23 -2.04
CA VAL A 147 -15.83 -13.92 -2.04
C VAL A 147 -15.65 -13.55 -0.57
N GLU A 148 -14.50 -13.95 -0.08
CA GLU A 148 -13.98 -13.66 1.26
C GLU A 148 -14.04 -12.16 1.55
N HIS A 149 -14.25 -11.84 2.82
CA HIS A 149 -14.69 -10.56 3.38
C HIS A 149 -13.69 -9.37 3.28
N GLU A 150 -13.00 -9.16 2.16
CA GLU A 150 -11.92 -8.16 2.07
C GLU A 150 -12.17 -6.97 1.11
N THR A 151 -13.31 -6.89 0.41
CA THR A 151 -13.54 -5.80 -0.57
C THR A 151 -14.74 -4.91 -0.32
N SER A 152 -15.20 -4.76 0.93
CA SER A 152 -16.11 -3.64 1.24
C SER A 152 -15.34 -2.38 1.66
N VAL A 153 -14.45 -1.92 0.76
CA VAL A 153 -14.02 -0.52 0.70
C VAL A 153 -15.01 0.29 -0.16
N ILE A 154 -16.26 -0.17 -0.29
CA ILE A 154 -17.39 0.71 -0.52
C ILE A 154 -17.66 1.35 0.84
N GLY A 155 -16.95 2.45 1.10
CA GLY A 155 -17.00 3.13 2.39
C GLY A 155 -18.45 3.43 2.77
N SER A 156 -18.81 3.22 4.03
CA SER A 156 -20.16 3.48 4.57
C SER A 156 -20.74 4.84 4.17
N LYS A 157 -19.87 5.84 3.93
CA LYS A 157 -20.21 7.16 3.40
C LYS A 157 -20.86 7.12 2.01
N THR A 158 -20.34 6.32 1.07
CA THR A 158 -20.93 6.21 -0.27
C THR A 158 -22.25 5.47 -0.24
N LEU A 159 -22.37 4.43 0.60
CA LEU A 159 -23.63 3.73 0.85
C LEU A 159 -24.68 4.68 1.44
N ALA A 160 -24.30 5.52 2.41
CA ALA A 160 -25.19 6.50 3.02
C ALA A 160 -25.67 7.55 2.01
N ILE A 161 -24.79 8.09 1.17
CA ILE A 161 -25.17 9.03 0.09
C ILE A 161 -26.14 8.35 -0.89
N PHE A 162 -25.84 7.13 -1.31
CA PHE A 162 -26.71 6.37 -2.21
C PHE A 162 -28.09 6.09 -1.60
N ALA A 163 -28.14 5.69 -0.32
CA ALA A 163 -29.38 5.48 0.41
C ALA A 163 -30.20 6.78 0.54
N LEU A 164 -29.55 7.92 0.77
CA LEU A 164 -30.21 9.23 0.86
C LEU A 164 -30.79 9.66 -0.49
N VAL A 165 -30.04 9.45 -1.59
CA VAL A 165 -30.54 9.68 -2.95
C VAL A 165 -31.75 8.78 -3.24
N LEU A 166 -31.67 7.47 -2.94
CA LEU A 166 -32.78 6.53 -3.11
C LEU A 166 -34.01 6.92 -2.28
N ALA A 167 -33.83 7.34 -1.03
CA ALA A 167 -34.92 7.79 -0.17
C ALA A 167 -35.59 9.06 -0.73
N GLY A 168 -34.80 10.00 -1.24
CA GLY A 168 -35.30 11.18 -1.94
C GLY A 168 -36.13 10.82 -3.18
N LEU A 169 -35.59 9.95 -4.05
CA LEU A 169 -36.32 9.43 -5.22
C LEU A 169 -37.63 8.74 -4.82
N ALA A 170 -37.57 7.85 -3.84
CA ALA A 170 -38.75 7.14 -3.35
C ALA A 170 -39.81 8.11 -2.83
N TYR A 171 -39.41 9.13 -2.06
CA TYR A 171 -40.32 10.17 -1.59
C TYR A 171 -40.98 10.94 -2.74
N PHE A 172 -40.21 11.37 -3.75
CA PHE A 172 -40.76 12.08 -4.91
C PHE A 172 -41.71 11.20 -5.73
N MET A 173 -41.38 9.92 -5.94
CA MET A 173 -42.27 8.96 -6.60
C MET A 173 -43.58 8.78 -5.82
N PHE A 174 -43.49 8.63 -4.49
CA PHE A 174 -44.66 8.44 -3.64
C PHE A 174 -45.54 9.70 -3.59
N ARG A 175 -44.91 10.87 -3.48
CA ARG A 175 -45.56 12.18 -3.55
C ARG A 175 -46.27 12.37 -4.89
N HIS A 176 -45.63 11.96 -5.99
CA HIS A 176 -46.21 12.03 -7.34
C HIS A 176 -47.41 11.10 -7.48
N TRP A 177 -47.30 9.86 -7.02
CA TRP A 177 -48.41 8.90 -7.03
C TRP A 177 -49.62 9.42 -6.25
N LEU A 178 -49.40 10.03 -5.08
CA LEU A 178 -50.46 10.66 -4.27
C LEU A 178 -51.07 11.91 -4.92
N ALA A 179 -50.30 12.69 -5.67
CA ALA A 179 -50.83 13.85 -6.39
C ALA A 179 -51.70 13.43 -7.57
N ARG A 180 -51.30 12.36 -8.28
CA ARG A 180 -52.06 11.79 -9.40
C ARG A 180 -53.35 11.11 -8.95
N SER A 181 -53.37 10.46 -7.78
CA SER A 181 -54.58 9.78 -7.28
C SER A 181 -55.67 10.73 -6.77
N ARG A 182 -55.38 12.03 -6.64
CA ARG A 182 -56.34 13.06 -6.24
C ARG A 182 -57.03 13.77 -7.40
N GLN A 183 -56.56 13.58 -8.64
CA GLN A 183 -57.19 14.07 -9.87
C GLN A 183 -58.02 12.96 -10.50
#